data_AF-A0A920FMJ7-F1
#
_entry.id   AF-A0A920FMJ7-F1
#
_cell.length_a   1.000
_cell.length_b   1.000
_cell.length_c   1.000
_cell.angle_alpha   90.00
_cell.angle_beta   90.00
_cell.angle_gamma   90.00
#
_symmetry.space_group_name_H-M   'P 1'
#
loop_
_entity.id
_entity.type
_entity.pdbx_description
1 polymer ?
#
loop_
_entity_poly.entity_id
_entity_poly.type
_entity_poly.pdbx_seq_one_letter_code
_entity_poly.pdbx_strand_id
1 'polypeptide(L)'
;MGAHLAKIEGVPENTGKALIQQLTENTENPSYIYRHHWQVHDVVVWDNLSVMHRATPFENQKYGRTMIRTAIGCREKLHFDTVIGTDGNL
;
A
#
# COMPACT_ATOMS: atom_id res chain seq x y z
N MET A 1 -1.31 -5.90 -3.06
CA MET A 1 -0.86 -4.49 -3.13
C MET A 1 -1.98 -3.57 -3.65
N GLY A 2 -1.86 -2.25 -3.43
CA GLY A 2 -2.90 -1.23 -3.67
C GLY A 2 -3.47 -1.21 -5.09
N ALA A 3 -4.73 -0.81 -5.22
CA ALA A 3 -5.60 -0.95 -6.39
C ALA A 3 -5.12 -0.29 -7.71
N HIS A 4 -3.89 0.19 -7.76
CA HIS A 4 -3.31 0.97 -8.85
C HIS A 4 -2.15 0.28 -9.55
N LEU A 5 -1.63 -0.83 -9.00
CA LEU A 5 -0.54 -1.58 -9.63
C LEU A 5 -1.09 -2.38 -10.82
N ALA A 6 -0.51 -2.18 -12.01
CA ALA A 6 -0.94 -2.85 -13.24
C ALA A 6 0.10 -3.81 -13.82
N LYS A 7 1.38 -3.40 -13.91
CA LYS A 7 2.50 -4.19 -14.45
C LYS A 7 3.84 -3.69 -13.91
N ILE A 8 4.87 -4.51 -14.06
CA ILE A 8 6.27 -4.12 -13.80
C ILE A 8 6.93 -3.78 -15.14
N GLU A 9 7.52 -2.60 -15.23
CA GLU A 9 8.23 -2.16 -16.43
C GLU A 9 9.49 -3.02 -16.67
N GLY A 10 9.75 -3.38 -17.93
CA GLY A 10 10.91 -4.21 -18.29
C GLY A 10 10.79 -5.69 -17.96
N VAL A 11 9.71 -6.14 -17.32
CA VAL A 11 9.52 -7.55 -16.92
C VAL A 11 8.41 -8.20 -17.78
N PRO A 12 8.61 -9.41 -18.31
CA PRO A 12 7.57 -10.15 -19.02
C PRO A 12 6.30 -10.32 -18.19
N GLU A 13 5.12 -10.27 -18.81
CA GLU A 13 3.84 -10.18 -18.10
C GLU A 13 3.62 -11.30 -17.07
N ASN A 14 3.88 -12.56 -17.45
CA ASN A 14 3.69 -13.71 -16.55
C ASN A 14 4.65 -13.65 -15.34
N THR A 15 5.92 -13.32 -15.59
CA THR A 15 6.93 -13.14 -14.54
C THR A 15 6.58 -11.97 -13.63
N GLY A 16 6.14 -10.85 -14.20
CA GLY A 16 5.71 -9.67 -13.46
C GLY A 16 4.50 -9.97 -12.57
N LYS A 17 3.49 -10.69 -13.08
CA LYS A 17 2.34 -11.14 -12.29
C LYS A 17 2.75 -12.03 -11.13
N ALA A 18 3.63 -13.00 -11.36
CA ALA A 18 4.14 -13.88 -10.32
C ALA A 18 4.89 -13.10 -9.22
N LEU A 19 5.73 -12.12 -9.60
CA LEU A 19 6.43 -11.27 -8.65
C LEU A 19 5.46 -10.38 -7.86
N ILE A 20 4.46 -9.78 -8.50
CA ILE A 20 3.41 -8.99 -7.85
C ILE A 20 2.66 -9.84 -6.81
N GLN A 21 2.33 -11.08 -7.16
CA GLN A 21 1.67 -12.00 -6.25
C GLN A 21 2.56 -12.30 -5.04
N GLN A 22 3.82 -12.68 -5.26
CA GLN A 22 4.77 -12.97 -4.19
C GLN A 22 4.97 -11.77 -3.23
N LEU A 23 5.13 -10.57 -3.78
CA LEU A 23 5.25 -9.34 -2.98
C LEU A 23 3.97 -9.07 -2.18
N THR A 24 2.80 -9.30 -2.79
CA THR A 24 1.52 -9.14 -2.11
C THR A 24 1.40 -10.11 -0.94
N GLU A 25 1.66 -11.40 -1.17
CA GLU A 25 1.63 -12.43 -0.13
C GLU A 25 2.57 -12.10 1.04
N ASN A 26 3.78 -11.63 0.76
CA ASN A 26 4.73 -11.23 1.79
C ASN A 26 4.21 -10.06 2.65
N THR A 27 3.52 -9.10 2.02
CA THR A 27 2.95 -7.94 2.72
C THR A 27 1.70 -8.26 3.54
N GLU A 28 1.11 -9.44 3.35
CA GLU A 28 -0.09 -9.90 4.06
C GLU A 28 0.23 -10.69 5.35
N ASN A 29 1.51 -10.87 5.70
CA ASN A 29 1.88 -11.49 6.96
C ASN A 29 1.26 -10.73 8.16
N PRO A 30 0.49 -11.39 9.04
CA PRO A 30 -0.18 -10.75 10.18
C PRO A 30 0.76 -9.96 11.09
N SER A 31 2.04 -10.32 11.16
CA SER A 31 3.06 -9.64 11.97
C SER A 31 3.38 -8.23 11.48
N TYR A 32 3.08 -7.92 10.21
CA TYR A 32 3.27 -6.60 9.61
C TYR A 32 1.98 -5.76 9.59
N ILE A 33 0.87 -6.31 10.10
CA ILE A 33 -0.45 -5.69 9.99
C ILE A 33 -0.85 -5.06 11.33
N TYR A 34 -0.92 -3.73 11.33
CA TYR A 34 -1.67 -2.99 12.34
C TYR A 34 -3.13 -2.81 11.91
N ARG A 35 -4.08 -3.16 12.78
CA ARG A 35 -5.53 -2.92 12.58
C ARG A 35 -6.05 -1.96 13.64
N HIS A 36 -6.55 -0.82 13.19
CA HIS A 36 -7.14 0.16 14.09
C HIS A 36 -8.67 0.00 14.17
N HIS A 37 -9.17 -0.20 15.37
CA HIS A 37 -10.61 -0.25 15.68
C HIS A 37 -11.10 1.13 16.09
N TRP A 38 -11.45 1.95 15.09
CA TRP A 38 -11.88 3.34 15.27
C TRP A 38 -12.92 3.52 16.37
N GLN A 39 -12.66 4.47 17.26
CA GLN A 39 -13.61 5.10 18.16
C GLN A 39 -13.82 6.57 17.76
N VAL A 40 -14.91 7.17 18.26
CA VAL A 40 -15.16 8.59 18.06
C VAL A 40 -14.01 9.38 18.67
N HIS A 41 -13.49 10.35 17.93
CA HIS A 41 -12.36 11.22 18.28
C HIS A 41 -10.96 10.60 18.15
N ASP A 42 -10.83 9.36 17.65
CA ASP A 42 -9.52 8.81 17.33
C ASP A 42 -8.83 9.57 16.20
N VAL A 43 -7.51 9.72 16.33
CA VAL A 43 -6.63 10.25 15.29
C VAL A 43 -5.52 9.25 15.05
N VAL A 44 -5.36 8.83 13.80
CA VAL A 44 -4.24 7.99 13.37
C VAL A 44 -3.35 8.83 12.46
N VAL A 45 -2.06 8.83 12.77
CA VAL A 45 -1.01 9.38 11.93
C VAL A 45 -0.17 8.23 11.43
N TRP A 46 0.13 8.20 10.13
CA TRP A 46 1.03 7.22 9.54
C TRP A 46 2.00 7.90 8.57
N ASP A 47 3.20 7.36 8.49
CA ASP A 47 4.16 7.72 7.44
C ASP A 47 3.78 7.00 6.15
N ASN A 48 3.30 7.76 5.16
CA ASN A 48 2.83 7.22 3.89
C ASN A 48 3.96 6.66 3.00
N LEU A 49 5.24 6.92 3.32
CA LEU A 49 6.38 6.36 2.58
C LEU A 49 6.74 4.94 3.06
N SER A 50 6.38 4.62 4.29
CA SER A 50 6.83 3.40 4.97
C SER A 50 5.72 2.36 5.12
N VAL A 51 4.46 2.67 4.76
CA VAL A 51 3.33 1.76 4.94
C VAL A 51 2.40 1.72 3.71
N MET A 52 1.76 0.57 3.53
CA MET A 52 0.53 0.46 2.75
C MET A 52 -0.68 0.48 3.68
N HIS A 53 -1.80 1.05 3.24
CA HIS A 53 -3.04 1.04 4.01
C HIS A 53 -4.23 0.58 3.16
N ARG A 54 -5.18 -0.10 3.79
CA ARG A 54 -6.43 -0.55 3.17
C ARG A 54 -7.59 -0.39 4.14
N ALA A 55 -8.71 0.13 3.66
CA ALA A 55 -9.94 0.10 4.43
C ALA A 55 -10.47 -1.34 4.55
N THR A 56 -10.84 -1.76 5.76
CA THR A 56 -11.58 -3.02 5.95
C THR A 56 -12.99 -2.88 5.35
N PRO A 57 -13.45 -3.86 4.54
CA PRO A 57 -14.84 -3.92 4.09
C PRO A 57 -15.81 -3.93 5.28
N PHE A 58 -16.95 -3.27 5.13
CA PHE A 58 -18.01 -3.20 6.14
C PHE A 58 -19.37 -3.12 5.45
N GLU A 59 -20.45 -3.38 6.18
CA GLU A 59 -21.84 -3.30 5.68
C GLU A 59 -22.25 -1.84 5.43
N ASN A 60 -21.75 -1.25 4.35
CA ASN A 60 -21.91 0.17 4.01
C ASN A 60 -23.36 0.58 3.66
N GLN A 61 -24.26 -0.38 3.44
CA GLN A 61 -25.70 -0.12 3.28
C GLN A 61 -26.40 0.10 4.62
N LYS A 62 -25.86 -0.47 5.70
CA LYS A 62 -26.45 -0.45 7.05
C LYS A 62 -25.80 0.59 7.95
N TYR A 63 -24.49 0.80 7.79
CA TYR A 63 -23.71 1.70 8.63
C TYR A 63 -23.04 2.79 7.79
N GLY A 64 -23.05 4.02 8.30
CA GLY A 64 -22.30 5.14 7.73
C GLY A 64 -20.88 5.23 8.30
N ARG A 65 -19.92 5.64 7.49
CA ARG A 65 -18.55 5.94 7.94
C ARG A 65 -18.03 7.21 7.26
N THR A 66 -17.81 8.26 8.05
CA THR A 66 -17.18 9.50 7.59
C THR A 66 -15.84 9.65 8.26
N MET A 67 -14.81 9.94 7.47
CA MET A 67 -13.45 10.16 7.93
C MET A 67 -12.92 11.45 7.29
N ILE A 68 -12.17 12.23 8.06
CA ILE A 68 -11.50 13.44 7.56
C ILE A 68 -10.01 13.11 7.49
N ARG A 69 -9.40 13.38 6.33
CA ARG A 69 -7.96 13.16 6.12
C ARG A 69 -7.30 14.46 5.69
N THR A 70 -6.15 14.75 6.27
CA THR A 70 -5.18 15.71 5.74
C THR A 70 -3.87 15.01 5.43
N ALA A 71 -3.12 15.53 4.46
CA ALA A 71 -1.80 15.02 4.11
C ALA A 71 -0.75 16.10 4.36
N ILE A 72 0.36 15.72 4.99
CA ILE A 72 1.49 16.62 5.22
C ILE A 72 2.47 16.40 4.08
N GLY A 73 2.68 17.43 3.26
CA GLY A 73 3.65 17.38 2.16
C GLY A 73 5.08 17.48 2.67
N CYS A 74 6.00 16.79 1.98
CA CYS A 74 7.43 17.05 2.13
C CYS A 74 7.80 18.34 1.36
N ARG A 75 8.65 19.19 1.93
CA ARG A 75 9.17 20.38 1.24
C ARG A 75 10.21 20.04 0.19
N GLU A 76 10.99 19.01 0.45
CA GLU A 76 12.03 18.54 -0.46
C GLU A 76 11.47 17.48 -1.39
N LYS A 77 12.00 17.44 -2.62
CA LYS A 77 11.69 16.36 -3.53
C LYS A 77 12.29 15.07 -2.99
N LEU A 78 11.46 14.03 -2.88
CA LEU A 78 11.95 12.70 -2.63
C LEU A 78 12.71 12.24 -3.87
N HIS A 79 14.01 12.04 -3.72
CA HIS A 79 14.86 11.43 -4.73
C HIS A 79 14.80 9.92 -4.52
N PHE A 80 14.01 9.25 -5.36
CA PHE A 80 14.10 7.81 -5.49
C PHE A 80 15.14 7.54 -6.56
N ASP A 81 16.30 7.03 -6.17
CA ASP A 81 17.21 6.44 -7.14
C ASP A 81 16.46 5.28 -7.78
N THR A 82 16.10 5.43 -9.05
CA THR A 82 15.39 4.41 -9.81
C THR A 82 16.30 3.19 -9.93
N VAL A 83 16.18 2.24 -8.99
CA VAL A 83 16.77 0.90 -9.15
C VAL A 83 15.86 0.12 -10.08
N ILE A 84 16.05 0.31 -11.39
CA ILE A 84 15.56 -0.65 -12.39
C ILE A 84 16.44 -1.89 -12.24
N GLY A 85 15.92 -2.92 -11.57
CA GLY A 85 16.54 -4.24 -11.57
C GLY A 85 16.46 -4.83 -12.97
N THR A 86 17.46 -4.56 -13.81
CA THR A 86 17.69 -5.26 -15.08
C THR A 86 18.85 -6.25 -14.99
N ASP A 87 19.15 -6.72 -13.79
CA ASP A 87 20.26 -7.65 -13.55
C ASP A 87 19.76 -9.09 -13.81
N GLY A 88 19.31 -9.36 -15.04
CA GLY A 88 19.24 -10.63 -15.77
C GLY A 88 18.96 -12.00 -15.09
N ASN A 89 18.62 -12.05 -13.81
CA ASN A 89 18.41 -13.27 -13.03
C ASN A 89 17.14 -13.10 -12.19
N LEU A 90 16.01 -13.48 -12.79
CA LEU A 90 14.84 -14.02 -12.11
C LEU A 90 14.70 -15.48 -12.53
#